data_AF-R2SME6-F1
#
_entry.id   AF-R2SME6-F1
#
_cell.length_a   1.000
_cell.length_b   1.000
_cell.length_c   1.000
_cell.angle_alpha   90.00
_cell.angle_beta   90.00
_cell.angle_gamma   90.00
#
_symmetry.space_group_name_H-M   'P 1'
#
loop_
_entity.id
_entity.type
_entity.pdbx_description
1 polymer ?
#
loop_
_entity_poly.entity_id
_entity_poly.type
_entity_poly.pdbx_seq_one_letter_code
_entity_poly.pdbx_strand_id
1 'polypeptide(L)' 'MNYYDSISDLLLDLRGDLEEIGNESIWVYYDEKGTVTDYRYKTTPDEAKPKERENQIIKEKPALDLLKELSI' A
#
# COMPACT_ATOMS: atom_id res chain seq x y z
N MET A 1 13.87 9.71 -2.19
CA MET A 1 13.00 8.57 -1.86
C MET A 1 12.36 8.92 -0.55
N ASN A 2 11.08 9.29 -0.54
CA ASN A 2 10.35 9.48 0.70
C ASN A 2 10.04 8.09 1.23
N TYR A 3 10.93 7.56 2.05
CA TYR A 3 10.57 6.45 2.92
C TYR A 3 9.63 7.06 3.96
N TYR A 4 8.42 6.53 4.09
CA TYR A 4 7.61 6.83 5.26
C TYR A 4 8.43 6.45 6.50
N ASP A 5 8.77 7.44 7.32
CA ASP A 5 9.63 7.27 8.50
C ASP A 5 8.97 6.35 9.55
N SER A 6 7.66 6.14 9.44
CA SER A 6 6.88 5.23 10.28
C SER A 6 5.64 4.72 9.57
N ILE A 7 5.30 3.45 9.80
CA ILE A 7 4.03 2.80 9.39
C ILE A 7 2.81 3.64 9.82
N SER A 8 2.92 4.38 10.92
CA SER A 8 1.87 5.26 11.44
C SER A 8 1.47 6.41 10.50
N ASP A 9 2.43 6.99 9.77
CA ASP A 9 2.12 8.03 8.78
C ASP A 9 1.39 7.43 7.58
N LEU A 10 1.88 6.28 7.12
CA LEU A 10 1.33 5.50 6.01
C LEU A 10 -0.10 5.03 6.33
N LEU A 11 -0.38 4.68 7.59
CA LEU A 11 -1.71 4.39 8.13
C LEU A 11 -2.64 5.62 8.13
N LEU A 12 -2.12 6.77 8.54
CA LEU A 12 -2.91 7.99 8.64
C LEU A 12 -3.36 8.47 7.25
N ASP A 13 -2.43 8.44 6.30
CA ASP A 13 -2.68 8.75 4.88
C ASP A 13 -3.70 7.77 4.28
N LEU A 14 -3.45 6.46 4.43
CA LEU A 14 -4.33 5.40 3.93
C LEU A 14 -5.74 5.49 4.50
N ARG A 15 -5.88 5.90 5.77
CA ARG A 15 -7.19 6.08 6.40
C ARG A 15 -7.93 7.29 5.82
N GLY A 16 -7.23 8.42 5.64
CA GLY A 16 -7.81 9.60 5.01
C GLY A 16 -8.26 9.32 3.58
N ASP A 17 -7.40 8.66 2.81
CA ASP A 17 -7.72 8.19 1.46
C ASP A 17 -8.94 7.25 1.46
N LEU A 18 -9.00 6.26 2.36
CA LEU A 18 -10.15 5.35 2.46
C LEU A 18 -11.47 6.06 2.71
N GLU A 19 -11.46 7.19 3.42
CA GLU A 19 -12.66 7.99 3.64
C GLU A 19 -13.05 8.81 2.40
N GLU A 20 -12.09 9.24 1.56
CA GLU A 20 -12.34 10.00 0.34
C GLU A 20 -12.65 9.12 -0.89
N ILE A 21 -11.80 8.13 -1.19
CA ILE A 21 -11.87 7.28 -2.39
C ILE A 21 -12.47 5.89 -2.14
N GLY A 22 -12.57 5.46 -0.88
CA GLY A 22 -13.19 4.19 -0.51
C GLY A 22 -12.27 2.97 -0.71
N ASN A 23 -12.88 1.78 -0.80
CA ASN A 23 -12.17 0.50 -0.84
C ASN A 23 -11.62 0.15 -2.23
N GLU A 24 -10.78 1.02 -2.79
CA GLU A 24 -10.13 0.78 -4.08
C GLU A 24 -9.00 -0.26 -4.00
N SER A 25 -8.68 -0.86 -5.15
CA SER A 25 -7.55 -1.78 -5.28
C SER A 25 -6.25 -1.00 -5.34
N ILE A 26 -5.36 -1.28 -4.39
CA ILE A 26 -4.04 -0.67 -4.29
C ILE A 26 -2.94 -1.71 -4.43
N TRP A 27 -1.74 -1.24 -4.76
CA TRP A 27 -0.54 -2.03 -4.72
C TRP A 27 0.24 -1.73 -3.46
N VAL A 28 0.54 -2.77 -2.72
CA VAL A 28 1.24 -2.68 -1.46
C VAL A 28 2.62 -3.29 -1.64
N TYR A 29 3.62 -2.53 -1.22
CA TYR A 29 5.02 -2.89 -1.31
C TYR A 29 5.48 -3.43 0.03
N TYR A 30 5.98 -4.66 0.02
CA TYR A 30 6.53 -5.33 1.18
C TYR A 30 8.03 -5.50 1.01
N ASP A 31 8.74 -5.36 2.11
CA ASP A 31 10.14 -5.76 2.23
C ASP A 31 10.28 -7.30 2.21
N GLU A 32 11.50 -7.82 2.07
CA GLU A 32 11.80 -9.26 2.14
C GLU A 32 11.29 -9.93 3.43
N LYS A 33 11.15 -9.16 4.51
CA LYS A 33 10.62 -9.62 5.80
C LYS A 33 9.08 -9.65 5.87
N GLY A 34 8.40 -9.24 4.79
CA GLY A 34 6.93 -9.12 4.75
C GLY A 34 6.39 -7.89 5.47
N THR A 35 7.23 -6.90 5.77
CA THR A 35 6.81 -5.62 6.36
C THR A 35 6.37 -4.66 5.26
N VAL A 36 5.22 -4.01 5.43
CA VAL A 36 4.75 -2.97 4.49
C VAL A 36 5.71 -1.79 4.54
N THR A 37 6.20 -1.39 3.38
CA THR A 37 7.14 -0.28 3.22
C THR A 37 6.50 0.91 2.53
N ASP A 38 5.54 0.63 1.64
CA ASP A 38 4.88 1.65 0.82
C ASP A 38 3.57 1.09 0.26
N TYR A 39 2.72 1.97 -0.27
CA TYR A 39 1.55 1.60 -1.04
C TYR A 39 1.27 2.62 -2.14
N ARG A 40 0.58 2.18 -3.20
CA ARG A 40 0.25 3.01 -4.34
C ARG A 40 -1.14 2.68 -4.88
N TYR A 41 -1.91 3.71 -5.14
CA TYR A 41 -3.19 3.60 -5.83
C TYR A 41 -3.02 3.26 -7.31
N LYS A 42 -3.92 2.42 -7.80
CA LYS A 42 -4.12 2.26 -9.23
C LYS A 42 -4.79 3.52 -9.76
N THR A 43 -4.14 4.25 -10.65
CA THR A 43 -4.78 5.38 -11.33
C THR A 43 -5.75 4.89 -12.41
N THR A 44 -5.56 3.67 -12.91
CA THR A 44 -6.46 3.02 -13.87
C THR A 44 -6.65 1.54 -13.52
N PRO A 45 -7.82 0.95 -13.78
CA PRO A 45 -8.08 -0.47 -13.52
C PRO A 45 -7.17 -1.40 -14.33
N ASP A 46 -6.72 -0.96 -15.50
CA ASP A 46 -5.79 -1.66 -16.41
C ASP A 46 -4.31 -1.33 -16.13
N GLU A 47 -3.99 -0.62 -15.04
CA GLU A 47 -2.60 -0.29 -14.70
C GLU A 47 -1.81 -1.59 -14.49
N ALA A 48 -0.69 -1.73 -15.20
CA ALA A 48 0.14 -2.93 -15.11
C ALA A 48 0.96 -2.92 -13.82
N LYS A 49 0.91 -4.03 -13.07
CA LYS A 49 1.65 -4.22 -11.80
C LYS A 49 3.08 -3.67 -11.91
N PRO A 50 3.57 -2.89 -10.92
CA PRO A 50 4.92 -2.35 -10.97
C PRO A 50 5.91 -3.50 -10.96
N LYS A 51 7.06 -3.25 -11.58
CA LYS A 51 8.14 -4.23 -11.58
C LYS A 51 8.70 -4.38 -10.16
N GLU A 52 8.60 -5.60 -9.63
CA GLU A 52 9.18 -5.97 -8.34
C GLU A 52 10.70 -5.78 -8.37
N ARG A 53 11.25 -5.20 -7.30
CA ARG A 53 12.70 -5.03 -7.12
C ARG A 53 13.27 -6.25 -6.38
N GLU A 54 14.59 -6.42 -6.45
CA GLU A 54 15.30 -7.37 -5.60
C GLU A 54 15.00 -7.03 -4.12
N ASN A 55 14.50 -8.01 -3.37
CA ASN A 55 14.01 -7.90 -1.98
C ASN A 55 12.73 -7.08 -1.76
N GLN A 56 11.90 -6.90 -2.80
CA GLN A 56 10.59 -6.26 -2.67
C GLN A 56 9.49 -7.14 -3.26
N ILE A 57 8.44 -7.37 -2.48
CA ILE A 57 7.24 -8.10 -2.91
C ILE A 57 6.12 -7.09 -3.13
N ILE A 58 5.43 -7.16 -4.26
CA ILE A 58 4.28 -6.27 -4.51
C ILE A 58 3.02 -7.12 -4.55
N LYS A 59 2.05 -6.78 -3.72
CA LYS A 59 0.73 -7.44 -3.72
C LYS A 59 -0.37 -6.45 -4.00
N GLU A 60 -1.33 -6.90 -4.78
CA GLU A 60 -2.58 -6.17 -4.98
C GLU A 60 -3.57 -6.59 -3.90
N LYS A 61 -4.15 -5.61 -3.22
CA LYS A 61 -5.25 -5.82 -2.29
C LYS A 61 -6.11 -4.57 -2.13
N PRO A 62 -7.34 -4.70 -1.61
CA PRO A 62 -8.15 -3.55 -1.30
C PRO A 62 -7.51 -2.69 -0.21
N ALA A 63 -7.62 -1.36 -0.32
CA ALA A 63 -7.07 -0.43 0.67
C ALA A 63 -7.56 -0.74 2.09
N LEU A 64 -8.83 -1.15 2.25
CA LEU A 64 -9.41 -1.50 3.55
C LEU A 64 -8.76 -2.75 4.17
N ASP A 65 -8.26 -3.65 3.33
CA ASP A 65 -7.58 -4.87 3.77
C ASP A 65 -6.18 -4.52 4.32
N LEU A 66 -5.45 -3.64 3.62
CA LEU A 66 -4.19 -3.10 4.11
C LEU A 66 -4.40 -2.34 5.44
N LEU A 67 -5.41 -1.48 5.53
CA LEU A 67 -5.70 -0.72 6.75
C LEU A 67 -5.94 -1.65 7.94
N LYS A 68 -6.67 -2.76 7.74
CA LYS A 68 -6.90 -3.77 8.77
C LYS A 68 -5.62 -4.48 9.20
N GLU A 69 -4.75 -4.85 8.26
CA GLU A 69 -3.45 -5.46 8.60
C GLU A 69 -2.56 -4.51 9.40
N LEU A 70 -2.55 -3.23 9.05
CA LEU A 70 -1.72 -2.23 9.72
C LEU A 70 -2.33 -1.74 11.05
N SER A 71 -3.63 -1.87 11.27
CA SER A 71 -4.33 -1.47 12.50
C SER A 71 -4.33 -2.55 13.60
N ILE A 72 -3.70 -3.71 13.37
CA ILE A 72 -3.61 -4.84 14.31
C ILE A 72 -2.45 -4.67 15.29
#